data_AF-A0A9E5EXD4-F1
#
_entry.id   AF-A0A9E5EXD4-F1
#
_cell.length_a   1.000
_cell.length_b   1.000
_cell.length_c   1.000
_cell.angle_alpha   90.00
_cell.angle_beta   90.00
_cell.angle_gamma   90.00
#
_symmetry.space_group_name_H-M   'P 1'
#
loop_
_entity.id
_entity.type
_entity.pdbx_description
1 polymer ?
#
loop_
_entity_poly.entity_id
_entity_poly.type
_entity_poly.pdbx_seq_one_letter_code
_entity_poly.pdbx_strand_id
1 'polypeptide(L)'
;MIPTPSLLRRDFLKQIAIGSGSFGTYIMPRIARAVETSKAHSCIYILLQGGLSPYESFDPKPEAPAEYRGEFKHASTSVPGVIFSEHIPLLSQRLKNRFSIVRSAYHPSPSHNEALHMVLT
;
A
#
# COMPACT_ATOMS: atom_id res chain seq x y z
N MET A 1 18.31 33.61 49.82
CA MET A 1 17.72 33.84 48.48
C MET A 1 18.58 33.05 47.49
N ILE A 2 18.10 31.93 46.98
CA ILE A 2 18.88 30.99 46.14
C ILE A 2 18.74 31.44 44.67
N PRO A 3 19.83 31.66 43.92
CA PRO A 3 19.74 32.03 42.52
C PRO A 3 19.36 30.81 41.68
N THR A 4 18.27 30.89 40.93
CA THR A 4 17.91 29.89 39.92
C THR A 4 18.82 30.05 38.71
N PRO A 5 19.53 29.01 38.25
CA PRO A 5 20.29 29.10 37.01
C PRO A 5 19.31 29.18 35.84
N SER A 6 19.27 30.33 35.16
CA SER A 6 18.54 30.44 33.90
C SER A 6 19.27 29.58 32.87
N LEU A 7 18.65 28.48 32.43
CA LEU A 7 19.17 27.69 31.30
C LEU A 7 19.25 28.61 30.08
N LEU A 8 20.48 28.98 29.69
CA LEU A 8 20.71 29.80 28.50
C LEU A 8 20.22 29.00 27.29
N ARG A 9 19.50 29.67 26.38
CA ARG A 9 18.96 29.08 25.13
C ARG A 9 19.97 28.21 24.37
N ARG A 10 21.25 28.60 24.41
CA ARG A 10 22.36 27.87 23.78
C ARG A 10 22.60 26.49 24.39
N ASP A 11 22.45 26.34 25.70
CA ASP A 11 22.69 25.08 26.39
C ASP A 11 21.50 24.12 26.20
N PHE A 12 20.29 24.66 26.11
CA PHE A 12 19.09 23.92 25.70
C PHE A 12 19.21 23.38 24.26
N LEU A 13 19.65 24.21 23.31
CA LEU A 13 19.86 23.79 21.92
C LEU A 13 20.95 22.72 21.79
N LYS A 14 22.03 22.80 22.58
CA LYS A 14 23.08 21.78 22.62
C LYS A 14 22.55 20.44 23.15
N GLN A 15 21.69 20.44 24.16
CA GLN A 15 21.10 19.22 24.71
C GLN A 15 20.13 18.54 23.73
N ILE A 16 19.34 19.32 22.98
CA ILE A 16 18.48 18.77 21.91
C ILE A 16 19.31 18.15 20.80
N ALA A 17 20.37 18.82 20.34
CA ALA A 17 21.22 18.30 19.26
C ALA A 17 21.88 16.95 19.61
N ILE A 18 22.31 16.77 20.86
CA ILE A 18 22.88 15.51 21.35
C ILE A 18 21.78 14.42 21.43
N GLY A 19 20.61 14.76 21.97
CA GLY A 19 19.48 13.83 22.08
C GLY A 19 18.93 13.36 20.72
N SER A 20 18.89 14.26 19.73
CA SER A 20 18.50 13.93 18.34
C SER A 20 19.51 13.02 17.65
N GLY A 21 20.81 13.21 17.89
CA GLY A 21 21.86 12.34 17.37
C GLY A 21 21.74 10.90 17.88
N SER A 22 21.49 10.72 19.18
CA SER A 22 21.27 9.41 19.79
C SER A 22 19.97 8.76 19.29
N PHE A 23 18.86 9.51 19.19
CA PHE A 23 17.61 8.98 18.65
C PHE A 23 17.78 8.52 17.19
N GLY A 24 18.52 9.28 16.38
CA GLY A 24 18.90 8.90 15.02
C GLY A 24 19.67 7.57 14.97
N THR A 25 20.70 7.40 15.79
CA THR A 25 21.50 6.15 15.81
C THR A 25 20.76 4.93 16.37
N TYR A 26 19.74 5.11 17.22
CA TYR A 26 18.88 4.00 17.68
C TYR A 26 17.86 3.56 16.62
N ILE A 27 17.42 4.46 15.74
CA ILE A 27 16.35 4.18 14.77
C ILE A 27 16.92 3.81 13.39
N MET A 28 18.00 4.45 12.95
CA MET A 28 18.63 4.19 11.64
C MET A 28 18.92 2.69 11.38
N PRO A 29 19.50 1.92 12.33
CA PRO A 29 19.79 0.51 12.10
C PRO A 29 18.51 -0.34 11.96
N ARG A 30 17.42 0.06 12.62
CA ARG A 30 16.12 -0.61 12.51
C ARG A 30 15.41 -0.31 11.21
N ILE A 31 15.54 0.91 10.69
CA ILE A 31 15.05 1.28 9.35
C ILE A 31 15.89 0.57 8.28
N ALA A 32 17.21 0.55 8.42
CA ALA A 32 18.11 -0.10 7.45
C ALA A 32 17.85 -1.62 7.35
N ARG A 33 17.51 -2.28 8.46
CA ARG A 33 17.16 -3.71 8.47
C ARG A 33 15.84 -4.06 7.78
N ALA A 34 14.97 -3.07 7.54
CA ALA A 34 13.74 -3.27 6.78
C ALA A 34 13.99 -3.40 5.27
N VAL A 35 15.22 -3.11 4.81
CA VAL A 35 15.65 -3.19 3.41
C VAL A 35 16.56 -4.42 3.19
N GLU A 36 16.27 -5.55 3.84
CA GLU A 36 16.77 -6.82 3.34
C GLU A 36 15.88 -7.25 2.17
N THR A 37 16.34 -6.97 0.94
CA THR A 37 15.64 -7.36 -0.28
C THR A 37 15.80 -8.86 -0.49
N SER A 38 14.90 -9.66 0.06
CA SER A 38 14.81 -11.08 -0.31
C SER A 38 14.37 -11.17 -1.77
N LYS A 39 15.16 -11.82 -2.63
CA LYS A 39 14.72 -12.14 -4.00
C LYS A 39 13.62 -13.21 -3.93
N ALA A 40 12.50 -12.96 -4.61
CA ALA A 40 11.52 -14.01 -4.85
C ALA A 40 12.12 -15.06 -5.80
N HIS A 41 12.09 -16.33 -5.42
CA HIS A 41 12.65 -17.43 -6.23
C HIS A 41 11.71 -17.86 -7.38
N SER A 42 10.40 -17.59 -7.28
CA SER A 42 9.41 -17.97 -8.29
C SER A 42 8.21 -17.03 -8.22
N CYS A 43 7.58 -16.76 -9.36
CA CYS A 43 6.38 -15.93 -9.48
C CYS A 43 5.29 -16.72 -10.21
N ILE A 44 4.06 -16.69 -9.70
CA ILE A 44 2.89 -17.21 -10.41
C ILE A 44 2.19 -16.02 -11.05
N TYR A 45 2.10 -16.05 -12.37
CA TYR A 45 1.38 -15.04 -13.14
C TYR A 45 0.07 -15.60 -13.67
N ILE A 46 -1.04 -14.94 -13.36
CA ILE A 46 -2.38 -15.31 -13.81
C ILE A 46 -2.86 -14.23 -14.80
N LEU A 47 -2.84 -14.56 -16.10
CA LEU A 47 -3.34 -13.68 -17.15
C LEU A 47 -4.80 -14.03 -17.49
N LEU A 48 -5.70 -13.07 -17.32
CA LEU A 48 -7.14 -13.24 -17.59
C LEU A 48 -7.56 -12.41 -18.82
N GLN A 49 -7.05 -12.77 -19.99
CA GLN A 49 -7.40 -12.10 -21.25
C GLN A 49 -8.88 -12.31 -21.60
N GLY A 50 -9.68 -11.24 -21.54
CA GLY A 50 -11.14 -11.30 -21.72
C GLY A 50 -11.91 -11.89 -20.53
N GLY A 51 -11.25 -12.08 -19.38
CA GLY A 51 -11.83 -12.69 -18.19
C GLY A 51 -12.35 -11.68 -17.17
N LEU A 52 -11.88 -11.81 -15.93
CA LEU A 52 -12.37 -11.07 -14.77
C LEU A 52 -12.17 -9.55 -14.91
N SER A 53 -13.27 -8.80 -14.96
CA SER A 53 -13.24 -7.33 -14.97
C SER A 53 -12.70 -6.78 -13.63
N PRO A 54 -11.77 -5.79 -13.64
CA PRO A 54 -11.24 -5.19 -12.40
C PRO A 54 -12.31 -4.54 -11.51
N TYR A 55 -13.26 -3.81 -12.11
CA TYR A 55 -14.33 -3.11 -11.38
C TYR A 55 -15.47 -4.03 -10.96
N GLU A 56 -15.53 -5.28 -11.46
CA GLU A 56 -16.48 -6.29 -11.00
C GLU A 56 -15.85 -7.30 -10.03
N SER A 57 -14.58 -7.09 -9.65
CA SER A 57 -13.82 -7.99 -8.78
C SER A 57 -13.10 -7.25 -7.66
N PHE A 58 -11.92 -6.71 -7.94
CA PHE A 58 -10.99 -6.22 -6.94
C PHE A 58 -11.06 -4.71 -6.71
N ASP A 59 -11.77 -3.94 -7.55
CA ASP A 59 -11.90 -2.49 -7.41
C ASP A 59 -13.30 -1.96 -7.80
N PRO A 60 -14.37 -2.45 -7.15
CA PRO A 60 -15.73 -2.00 -7.46
C PRO A 60 -15.92 -0.51 -7.22
N LYS A 61 -16.78 0.10 -8.05
CA LYS A 61 -17.10 1.53 -8.04
C LYS A 61 -18.54 1.75 -7.56
N PRO A 62 -18.84 1.61 -6.25
CA PRO A 62 -20.21 1.71 -5.73
C PRO A 62 -20.91 3.02 -6.07
N GLU A 63 -20.14 4.11 -6.10
CA GLU A 63 -20.64 5.46 -6.37
C GLU A 63 -20.76 5.78 -7.88
N ALA A 64 -20.27 4.90 -8.76
CA ALA A 64 -20.40 5.11 -10.19
C ALA A 64 -21.83 4.76 -10.66
N PRO A 65 -22.32 5.37 -11.76
CA PRO A 65 -23.62 5.03 -12.32
C PRO A 65 -23.73 3.53 -12.65
N ALA A 66 -24.96 3.00 -12.63
CA ALA A 66 -25.22 1.57 -12.79
C ALA A 66 -24.65 1.03 -14.11
N GLU A 67 -24.66 1.85 -15.15
CA GLU A 67 -24.15 1.55 -16.49
C GLU A 67 -22.63 1.35 -16.53
N TYR A 68 -21.88 1.91 -15.57
CA TYR A 68 -20.42 1.85 -15.53
C TYR A 68 -19.89 0.93 -14.44
N ARG A 69 -20.58 0.82 -13.30
CA ARG A 69 -20.08 0.05 -12.15
C ARG A 69 -20.23 -1.47 -12.31
N GLY A 70 -21.06 -1.92 -13.26
CA GLY A 70 -21.41 -3.33 -13.45
C GLY A 70 -22.59 -3.79 -12.59
N GLU A 71 -23.00 -5.04 -12.78
CA GLU A 71 -24.21 -5.60 -12.17
C GLU A 71 -23.97 -6.10 -10.72
N PHE A 72 -22.74 -6.49 -10.42
CA PHE A 72 -22.40 -7.10 -9.13
C PHE A 72 -22.35 -6.09 -8.00
N LYS A 73 -22.69 -6.55 -6.79
CA LYS A 73 -22.58 -5.76 -5.56
C LYS A 73 -21.18 -5.88 -4.98
N HIS A 74 -20.86 -4.91 -4.14
CA HIS A 74 -19.64 -4.94 -3.34
C HIS A 74 -19.90 -5.54 -1.94
N ALA A 75 -18.85 -6.06 -1.33
CA ALA A 75 -18.80 -6.56 0.03
C ALA A 75 -17.56 -6.01 0.74
N SER A 76 -17.69 -5.79 2.05
CA SER A 76 -16.57 -5.40 2.90
C SER A 76 -15.53 -6.52 2.97
N THR A 77 -14.26 -6.15 3.03
CA THR A 77 -13.16 -7.09 3.25
C THR A 77 -12.76 -7.15 4.73
N SER A 78 -11.83 -8.05 5.05
CA SER A 78 -11.18 -8.13 6.36
C SER A 78 -10.31 -6.90 6.70
N VAL A 79 -10.06 -6.01 5.73
CA VAL A 79 -9.36 -4.74 5.92
C VAL A 79 -10.37 -3.60 5.85
N PRO A 80 -10.55 -2.80 6.93
CA PRO A 80 -11.47 -1.67 6.93
C PRO A 80 -11.18 -0.69 5.78
N GLY A 81 -12.25 -0.21 5.13
CA GLY A 81 -12.14 0.71 3.99
C GLY A 81 -11.81 0.05 2.65
N VAL A 82 -11.48 -1.24 2.62
CA VAL A 82 -11.29 -1.98 1.36
C VAL A 82 -12.54 -2.81 1.07
N ILE A 83 -13.06 -2.65 -0.15
CA ILE A 83 -14.19 -3.40 -0.69
C ILE A 83 -13.78 -4.19 -1.93
N PHE A 84 -14.46 -5.33 -2.12
CA PHE A 84 -14.36 -6.25 -3.25
C PHE A 84 -15.77 -6.62 -3.73
N SER A 85 -15.88 -7.34 -4.84
CA SER A 85 -17.12 -7.94 -5.29
C SER A 85 -17.64 -9.02 -4.34
N GLU A 86 -18.96 -9.16 -4.26
CA GLU A 86 -19.65 -10.19 -3.46
C GLU A 86 -19.26 -11.63 -3.88
N HIS A 87 -18.77 -11.83 -5.11
CA HIS A 87 -18.41 -13.13 -5.65
C HIS A 87 -17.01 -13.64 -5.29
N ILE A 88 -16.19 -12.86 -4.57
CA ILE A 88 -14.85 -13.28 -4.13
C ILE A 88 -14.68 -13.29 -2.59
N PRO A 89 -15.63 -13.89 -1.83
CA PRO A 89 -15.68 -13.75 -0.38
C PRO A 89 -14.45 -14.31 0.35
N LEU A 90 -13.85 -15.39 -0.18
CA LEU A 90 -12.64 -15.98 0.40
C LEU A 90 -11.43 -15.05 0.27
N LEU A 91 -11.33 -14.29 -0.81
CA LEU A 91 -10.26 -13.30 -0.98
C LEU A 91 -10.48 -12.11 -0.05
N SER A 92 -11.72 -11.63 0.06
CA SER A 92 -12.12 -10.58 1.00
C SER A 92 -11.72 -10.91 2.44
N GLN A 93 -12.00 -12.14 2.88
CA GLN A 93 -11.67 -12.62 4.22
C GLN A 93 -10.16 -12.78 4.46
N ARG A 94 -9.40 -13.17 3.44
CA ARG A 94 -7.97 -13.48 3.54
C ARG A 94 -7.06 -12.27 3.41
N LEU A 95 -7.55 -11.16 2.85
CA LEU A 95 -6.77 -9.96 2.55
C LEU A 95 -5.87 -9.52 3.71
N LYS A 96 -6.40 -9.40 4.94
CA LYS A 96 -5.65 -8.89 6.10
C LYS A 96 -4.34 -9.62 6.38
N ASN A 97 -4.25 -10.93 6.11
CA ASN A 97 -3.15 -11.77 6.58
C ASN A 97 -2.43 -12.56 5.48
N ARG A 98 -2.87 -12.47 4.21
CA ARG A 98 -2.40 -13.39 3.16
C ARG A 98 -1.84 -12.71 1.93
N PHE A 99 -2.27 -11.50 1.62
CA PHE A 99 -1.80 -10.77 0.44
C PHE A 99 -2.04 -9.28 0.60
N SER A 100 -1.44 -8.48 -0.27
CA SER A 100 -1.73 -7.06 -0.42
C SER A 100 -2.28 -6.79 -1.81
N ILE A 101 -3.02 -5.69 -1.97
CA ILE A 101 -3.58 -5.28 -3.26
C ILE A 101 -2.77 -4.10 -3.78
N VAL A 102 -2.47 -4.10 -5.08
CA VAL A 102 -1.86 -2.97 -5.78
C VAL A 102 -2.83 -2.51 -6.86
N ARG A 103 -3.33 -1.27 -6.76
CA ARG A 103 -4.28 -0.65 -7.72
C ARG A 103 -3.67 0.53 -8.48
N SER A 104 -2.36 0.68 -8.45
CA SER A 104 -1.63 1.80 -9.04
C SER A 104 -1.11 1.53 -10.45
N ALA A 105 -1.42 0.37 -11.04
CA ALA A 105 -0.99 0.04 -12.40
C ALA A 105 -1.85 0.79 -13.44
N TYR A 106 -1.19 1.42 -14.41
CA TYR A 106 -1.82 2.19 -15.47
C TYR A 106 -0.95 2.16 -16.73
N HIS A 107 -1.57 2.14 -17.91
CA HIS A 107 -0.91 2.34 -19.19
C HIS A 107 -1.72 3.33 -20.05
N PRO A 108 -1.07 4.08 -20.97
CA PRO A 108 -1.75 5.04 -21.82
C PRO A 108 -2.40 4.41 -23.06
N SER A 109 -2.01 3.19 -23.45
CA SER A 109 -2.51 2.59 -24.69
C SER A 109 -3.98 2.14 -24.54
N PRO A 110 -4.87 2.48 -25.48
CA PRO A 110 -6.21 1.91 -25.56
C PRO A 110 -6.23 0.53 -26.24
N SER A 111 -5.11 0.08 -26.83
CA SER A 111 -5.00 -1.19 -27.55
C SER A 111 -4.74 -2.33 -26.58
N HIS A 112 -5.59 -3.36 -26.62
CA HIS A 112 -5.45 -4.55 -25.79
C HIS A 112 -4.07 -5.24 -25.96
N ASN A 113 -3.60 -5.38 -27.20
CA ASN A 113 -2.35 -6.09 -27.49
C ASN A 113 -1.11 -5.28 -27.10
N GLU A 114 -1.15 -3.97 -27.33
CA GLU A 114 -0.05 -3.07 -26.98
C GLU A 114 0.05 -2.94 -25.46
N ALA A 115 -1.08 -2.73 -24.77
CA ALA A 115 -1.13 -2.70 -23.31
C ALA A 115 -0.58 -3.97 -22.67
N LEU A 116 -0.95 -5.15 -23.21
CA LEU A 116 -0.44 -6.43 -22.74
C LEU A 116 1.08 -6.52 -22.89
N HIS A 117 1.63 -6.08 -24.02
CA HIS A 117 3.07 -6.01 -24.22
C HIS A 117 3.73 -5.08 -23.20
N MET A 118 3.20 -3.87 -23.00
CA MET A 118 3.76 -2.89 -22.05
C MET A 118 3.82 -3.40 -20.61
N VAL A 119 2.86 -4.22 -20.19
CA VAL A 119 2.80 -4.74 -18.80
C VAL A 119 3.69 -5.97 -18.61
N LEU A 120 4.00 -6.71 -19.68
CA LEU A 120 4.69 -8.00 -19.60
C LEU A 120 6.16 -8.00 -20.02
N THR A 121 6.64 -6.91 -20.63
CA THR A 121 8.04 -6.76 -21.08
C THR A 121 8.70 -5.58 -20.39
#